data_AF-A0A535C047-F1
#
_entry.id   AF-A0A535C047-F1
#
_cell.length_a   1.000
_cell.length_b   1.000
_cell.length_c   1.000
_cell.angle_alpha   90.00
_cell.angle_beta   90.00
_cell.angle_gamma   90.00
#
_symmetry.space_group_name_H-M   'P 1'
#
loop_
_entity.id
_entity.type
_entity.pdbx_description
1 polymer ?
#
loop_
_entity_poly.entity_id
_entity_poly.type
_entity_poly.pdbx_seq_one_letter_code
_entity_poly.pdbx_strand_id
1 'polypeptide(L)' 'MGAQFRVIAHRGATTNAPGNTIAAFRSAKSLGVDAVELDVRLSRDGVPIVHHNY' A
#
# COMPACT_ATOMS: atom_id res chain seq x y z
N MET A 1 20.43 21.56 -9.21
CA MET A 1 19.75 20.25 -9.32
C MET A 1 19.00 20.02 -8.02
N GLY A 2 17.66 20.07 -8.03
CA GLY A 2 16.86 19.81 -6.83
C GLY A 2 16.71 18.31 -6.59
N ALA A 3 16.73 17.87 -5.33
CA ALA A 3 16.44 16.49 -5.00
C ALA A 3 14.97 16.17 -5.31
N GLN A 4 14.72 15.08 -6.04
CA GLN A 4 13.37 14.59 -6.29
C GLN A 4 12.92 13.72 -5.11
N PHE A 5 11.86 14.13 -4.42
CA PHE A 5 11.23 13.32 -3.38
C PHE A 5 10.37 12.23 -4.02
N ARG A 6 10.40 11.02 -3.44
CA ARG A 6 9.45 9.96 -3.78
C ARG A 6 8.27 9.98 -2.83
N VAL A 7 7.07 9.89 -3.36
CA VAL A 7 5.81 9.76 -2.65
C VAL A 7 5.43 8.28 -2.62
N ILE A 8 5.42 7.69 -1.42
CA ILE A 8 5.05 6.31 -1.20
C ILE A 8 3.73 6.28 -0.42
N ALA A 9 2.68 5.70 -1.01
CA ALA A 9 1.37 5.60 -0.37
C ALA A 9 1.36 4.49 0.69
N HIS A 10 1.47 4.89 1.97
CA HIS A 10 1.42 4.00 3.13
C HIS A 10 0.10 3.22 3.17
N ARG A 11 0.17 1.91 2.89
CA ARG A 11 -0.95 0.97 2.76
C ARG A 11 -1.96 1.32 1.67
N GLY A 12 -1.54 2.07 0.65
CA GLY A 12 -2.39 2.64 -0.38
C GLY A 12 -3.02 3.99 0.01
N ALA A 13 -4.05 4.42 -0.72
CA ALA A 13 -4.75 5.68 -0.42
C ALA A 13 -5.80 5.46 0.69
N THR A 14 -5.33 5.40 1.94
CA THR A 14 -6.14 5.05 3.13
C THR A 14 -7.27 6.02 3.45
N THR A 15 -7.19 7.26 2.96
CA THR A 15 -8.27 8.25 3.03
C THR A 15 -9.44 7.93 2.09
N ASN A 16 -9.19 7.17 1.03
CA ASN A 16 -10.17 6.90 -0.03
C ASN A 16 -10.77 5.49 0.08
N ALA A 17 -10.02 4.54 0.65
CA ALA A 17 -10.45 3.17 0.88
C ALA A 17 -9.66 2.55 2.04
N PRO A 18 -10.16 1.47 2.68
CA PRO A 18 -9.40 0.79 3.73
C PRO A 18 -8.01 0.38 3.25
N GLY A 19 -6.98 0.65 4.05
CA GLY A 19 -5.60 0.33 3.71
C GLY A 19 -5.38 -1.17 3.49
N ASN A 20 -4.31 -1.52 2.77
CA ASN A 20 -3.99 -2.92 2.45
C ASN A 20 -5.09 -3.64 1.65
N THR A 21 -5.90 -2.89 0.90
CA THR A 21 -6.90 -3.44 -0.03
C THR A 21 -6.58 -3.08 -1.47
N ILE A 22 -7.09 -3.88 -2.40
CA ILE A 22 -7.00 -3.60 -3.85
C ILE A 22 -7.60 -2.22 -4.17
N ALA A 23 -8.67 -1.80 -3.48
CA ALA A 23 -9.30 -0.50 -3.68
C ALA A 23 -8.35 0.65 -3.30
N ALA A 24 -7.69 0.57 -2.15
CA ALA A 24 -6.70 1.58 -1.73
C ALA A 24 -5.51 1.64 -2.69
N PHE A 25 -5.06 0.50 -3.22
CA PHE A 25 -3.96 0.45 -4.19
C PHE A 25 -4.35 1.03 -5.55
N ARG A 26 -5.55 0.73 -6.04
CA ARG A 26 -6.09 1.35 -7.27
C ARG A 26 -6.23 2.87 -7.12
N SER A 27 -6.72 3.32 -5.97
CA SER A 27 -6.83 4.75 -5.67
C SER A 27 -5.45 5.42 -5.57
N ALA A 28 -4.46 4.78 -4.94
CA ALA A 28 -3.10 5.30 -4.89
C ALA A 28 -2.50 5.43 -6.30
N LYS A 29 -2.70 4.39 -7.15
CA LYS A 29 -2.27 4.43 -8.56
C LYS A 29 -2.89 5.61 -9.32
N SER A 30 -4.18 5.88 -9.12
CA SER A 30 -4.83 7.04 -9.80
C SER A 30 -4.34 8.40 -9.30
N LEU A 31 -3.75 8.46 -8.10
CA LEU A 31 -3.16 9.70 -7.56
C LEU A 31 -1.73 9.96 -8.04
N GLY A 32 -1.14 9.05 -8.83
CA GLY A 32 0.19 9.25 -9.43
C GLY A 32 1.34 9.17 -8.44
N VAL A 33 1.18 8.42 -7.34
CA VAL A 33 2.28 8.16 -6.40
C VAL A 33 3.37 7.31 -7.03
N ASP A 34 4.61 7.45 -6.56
CA ASP A 34 5.76 6.69 -7.09
C ASP A 34 5.69 5.21 -6.72
N ALA A 35 5.13 4.90 -5.54
CA ALA A 35 4.97 3.53 -5.07
C ALA A 35 3.82 3.42 -4.05
N VAL A 36 3.45 2.18 -3.78
CA VAL A 36 2.55 1.80 -2.68
C VAL A 36 3.35 0.98 -1.68
N GLU A 37 3.22 1.29 -0.40
CA GLU A 37 3.70 0.44 0.68
C GLU A 37 2.58 -0.50 1.12
N LEU A 38 2.93 -1.71 1.55
CA LEU A 38 2.00 -2.70 2.07
C LEU A 38 2.66 -3.56 3.14
N ASP A 39 1.83 -4.11 4.02
CA ASP A 39 2.25 -5.05 5.06
C ASP A 39 2.01 -6.50 4.62
N VAL A 40 3.01 -7.38 4.80
CA VAL A 40 2.89 -8.82 4.51
C VAL A 40 2.92 -9.64 5.80
N ARG A 41 2.01 -10.61 5.91
CA ARG A 41 1.98 -11.64 6.97
C ARG A 41 1.84 -13.01 6.33
N LEU A 42 2.03 -14.07 7.10
CA LEU A 42 1.80 -15.43 6.65
C LEU A 42 0.48 -15.95 7.25
N SER A 43 -0.34 -16.61 6.43
CA SER A 43 -1.45 -17.42 6.89
C SER A 43 -0.96 -18.67 7.62
N ARG A 44 -1.89 -19.43 8.23
CA ARG A 44 -1.57 -20.68 8.95
C ARG A 44 -0.83 -21.70 8.08
N ASP A 45 -1.14 -21.75 6.79
CA ASP A 45 -0.51 -22.62 5.78
C ASP A 45 0.71 -21.98 5.10
N GLY A 46 1.22 -20.85 5.61
CA GLY A 46 2.45 -20.22 5.13
C GLY A 46 2.28 -19.39 3.85
N VAL A 47 1.05 -19.11 3.43
CA VAL A 47 0.76 -18.29 2.24
C VAL A 47 0.84 -16.80 2.62
N PRO A 48 1.59 -15.97 1.87
CA PRO A 48 1.62 -14.53 2.10
C PRO A 48 0.25 -13.88 1.93
N ILE A 49 -0.14 -13.05 2.89
CA ILE A 49 -1.35 -12.22 2.87
C ILE A 49 -0.99 -10.75 3.10
N VAL A 50 -1.83 -9.85 2.59
CA VAL A 50 -1.69 -8.40 2.79
C VAL A 50 -2.54 -8.00 4.00
N HIS A 51 -1.89 -7.76 5.14
CA HIS A 51 -2.55 -7.43 6.40
C HIS A 51 -1.57 -6.81 7.39
N HIS A 52 -2.01 -5.87 8.21
CA HIS A 52 -1.10 -5.18 9.14
C HIS A 52 -0.96 -5.88 10.50
N ASN A 53 -2.06 -6.43 11.03
CA ASN A 53 -2.10 -6.93 12.40
C ASN A 53 -1.69 -8.41 12.49
N TYR A 54 -1.61 -8.91 13.73
CA TYR A 54 -1.34 -10.31 14.08
C TYR A 54 -2.62 -11.09 14.38
#